data_AF-A0AAD3D991-F1
#
_entry.id   AF-A0AAD3D991-F1
#
_cell.length_a   1.000
_cell.length_b   1.000
_cell.length_c   1.000
_cell.angle_alpha   90.00
_cell.angle_beta   90.00
_cell.angle_gamma   90.00
#
_symmetry.space_group_name_H-M   'P 1'
#
loop_
_entity.id
_entity.type
_entity.pdbx_description
1 polymer ?
#
loop_
_entity_poly.entity_id
_entity_poly.type
_entity_poly.pdbx_seq_one_letter_code
_entity_poly.pdbx_strand_id
1 'polypeptide(L)'
;MCNKFADYVPDDPSSFRLTPQFSLFPQFMFHLRRSQFLQLFNSSPDEATYYRYILNRENTTNSLVMIQPTLLSYSFDGPPQPALLDSVSVQPNTILLLDTFFHVVVFHGETIAAWREAKYHEQDEHEAFRNLLEAPQTDAQMIMDSRFPVPRYIVCDQHKSEARFLMAKLNPSVSHNSEGGAGTAVFTDDVSLRVFMEHLMKLAVQE
;
A
#
# COMPACT_ATOMS: atom_id res chain seq x y z
N MET A 1 0.01 -21.10 -14.56
CA MET A 1 -0.83 -21.22 -13.34
C MET A 1 -2.27 -20.92 -13.70
N CYS A 2 -2.61 -19.70 -14.11
CA CYS A 2 -3.99 -19.31 -14.44
C CYS A 2 -4.64 -20.20 -15.50
N ASN A 3 -3.98 -20.51 -16.63
CA ASN A 3 -4.54 -21.39 -17.68
C ASN A 3 -4.90 -22.80 -17.15
N LYS A 4 -4.29 -23.24 -16.05
CA LYS A 4 -4.50 -24.59 -15.50
C LYS A 4 -5.56 -24.62 -14.38
N PHE A 5 -5.75 -23.52 -13.66
CA PHE A 5 -6.54 -23.49 -12.43
C PHE A 5 -7.66 -22.45 -12.43
N ALA A 6 -7.77 -21.62 -13.47
CA ALA A 6 -8.88 -20.72 -13.68
C ALA A 6 -9.96 -21.40 -14.53
N ASP A 7 -11.20 -21.03 -14.29
CA ASP A 7 -12.33 -21.37 -15.17
C ASP A 7 -12.47 -20.26 -16.21
N TYR A 8 -12.51 -20.62 -17.50
CA TYR A 8 -12.71 -19.70 -18.60
C TYR A 8 -13.23 -20.41 -19.84
N VAL A 9 -13.80 -19.62 -20.74
CA VAL A 9 -14.10 -19.99 -22.13
C VAL A 9 -12.92 -19.53 -22.98
N PRO A 10 -12.36 -20.39 -23.87
CA PRO A 10 -11.29 -20.00 -24.77
C PRO A 10 -11.63 -18.73 -25.55
N ASP A 11 -10.65 -17.85 -25.72
CA ASP A 11 -10.76 -16.54 -26.39
C ASP A 11 -11.78 -15.54 -25.78
N ASP A 12 -12.37 -15.82 -24.61
CA ASP A 12 -13.23 -14.88 -23.89
C ASP A 12 -12.63 -14.46 -22.53
N PRO A 13 -11.90 -13.33 -22.46
CA PRO A 13 -11.30 -12.84 -21.22
C PRO A 13 -12.31 -12.49 -20.13
N SER A 14 -13.57 -12.19 -20.48
CA SER A 14 -14.60 -11.79 -19.53
C SER A 14 -15.12 -12.97 -18.69
N SER A 15 -14.97 -14.18 -19.22
CA SER A 15 -15.34 -15.44 -18.57
C SER A 15 -14.35 -15.87 -17.47
N PHE A 16 -13.14 -15.29 -17.44
CA PHE A 16 -12.07 -15.71 -16.54
C PHE A 16 -12.45 -15.58 -15.06
N ARG A 17 -12.40 -16.69 -14.32
CA ARG A 17 -12.64 -16.73 -12.87
C ARG A 17 -11.58 -17.57 -12.16
N LEU A 18 -11.12 -17.06 -11.02
CA LEU A 18 -10.27 -17.81 -10.09
C LEU A 18 -11.08 -18.17 -8.85
N THR A 19 -10.81 -19.34 -8.29
CA THR A 19 -11.37 -19.74 -7.01
C THR A 19 -10.79 -18.88 -5.88
N PRO A 20 -11.48 -18.76 -4.73
CA PRO A 20 -11.03 -17.93 -3.61
C PRO A 20 -9.63 -18.27 -3.09
N GLN A 21 -9.19 -19.52 -3.24
CA GLN A 21 -7.87 -19.97 -2.81
C GLN A 21 -6.74 -19.44 -3.70
N PHE A 22 -7.03 -19.08 -4.96
CA PHE A 22 -6.05 -18.56 -5.92
C PHE A 22 -6.24 -17.08 -6.25
N SER A 23 -7.34 -16.46 -5.84
CA SER A 23 -7.71 -15.09 -6.22
C SER A 23 -6.67 -14.03 -5.83
N LEU A 24 -5.97 -14.23 -4.70
CA LEU A 24 -4.93 -13.31 -4.22
C LEU A 24 -3.58 -13.51 -4.90
N PHE A 25 -3.32 -14.67 -5.52
CA PHE A 25 -2.01 -14.97 -6.07
C PHE A 25 -1.57 -13.98 -7.18
N PRO A 26 -2.41 -13.63 -8.18
CA PRO A 26 -2.06 -12.61 -9.15
C PRO A 26 -1.73 -11.25 -8.51
N GLN A 27 -2.44 -10.87 -7.46
CA GLN A 27 -2.19 -9.62 -6.74
C GLN A 27 -0.82 -9.64 -6.05
N PHE A 28 -0.46 -10.74 -5.38
CA PHE A 28 0.88 -10.88 -4.82
C PHE A 28 1.98 -10.85 -5.90
N MET A 29 1.76 -11.48 -7.05
CA MET A 29 2.71 -11.44 -8.17
C MET A 29 2.87 -10.02 -8.73
N PHE A 30 1.78 -9.25 -8.81
CA PHE A 30 1.81 -7.85 -9.22
C PHE A 30 2.64 -6.98 -8.29
N HIS A 31 2.48 -7.12 -6.97
CA HIS A 31 3.29 -6.36 -6.02
C HIS A 31 4.73 -6.86 -5.97
N LEU A 32 4.96 -8.18 -6.01
CA LEU A 32 6.31 -8.76 -6.02
C LEU A 32 7.14 -8.26 -7.21
N ARG A 33 6.60 -8.26 -8.43
CA ARG A 33 7.34 -7.82 -9.63
C ARG A 33 7.74 -6.34 -9.63
N ARG A 34 7.04 -5.51 -8.84
CA ARG A 34 7.30 -4.07 -8.65
C ARG A 34 8.08 -3.78 -7.38
N SER A 35 8.26 -4.77 -6.51
CA SER A 35 8.97 -4.62 -5.25
C SER A 35 10.47 -4.39 -5.46
N GLN A 36 11.11 -3.82 -4.44
CA GLN A 36 12.56 -3.62 -4.37
C GLN A 36 13.38 -4.92 -4.32
N PHE A 37 12.72 -6.08 -4.21
CA PHE A 37 13.40 -7.38 -4.31
C PHE A 37 13.79 -7.69 -5.76
N LEU A 38 13.02 -7.21 -6.74
CA LEU A 38 13.20 -7.48 -8.16
C LEU A 38 13.58 -6.22 -8.95
N GLN A 39 12.96 -5.08 -8.64
CA GLN A 39 13.29 -3.79 -9.25
C GLN A 39 14.36 -3.08 -8.41
N LEU A 40 15.61 -3.09 -8.88
CA LEU A 40 16.76 -2.53 -8.15
C LEU A 40 17.04 -1.06 -8.45
N PHE A 41 16.23 -0.42 -9.30
CA PHE A 41 16.38 1.00 -9.59
C PHE A 41 16.20 1.82 -8.30
N ASN A 42 17.06 2.82 -8.10
CA ASN A 42 17.07 3.67 -6.91
C ASN A 42 17.36 2.93 -5.57
N SER A 43 18.02 1.77 -5.63
CA SER A 43 18.59 1.09 -4.46
C SER A 43 20.06 0.79 -4.67
N SER A 44 20.86 0.85 -3.60
CA SER A 44 22.25 0.41 -3.67
C SER A 44 22.35 -1.13 -3.71
N PRO A 45 23.46 -1.71 -4.21
CA PRO A 45 23.67 -3.16 -4.17
C PRO A 45 23.58 -3.75 -2.75
N ASP A 46 24.07 -3.01 -1.75
CA ASP A 46 24.04 -3.43 -0.35
C ASP A 46 22.61 -3.40 0.21
N GLU A 47 21.83 -2.36 -0.10
CA GLU A 47 20.43 -2.24 0.28
C GLU A 47 19.58 -3.36 -0.34
N ALA A 48 19.77 -3.63 -1.63
CA ALA A 48 19.10 -4.72 -2.33
C ALA A 48 19.43 -6.09 -1.71
N THR A 49 20.70 -6.31 -1.36
CA THR A 49 21.15 -7.54 -0.71
C THR A 49 20.54 -7.69 0.68
N TYR A 50 20.50 -6.60 1.45
CA TYR A 50 19.88 -6.56 2.76
C TYR A 50 18.39 -6.93 2.69
N TYR A 51 17.61 -6.30 1.81
CA TYR A 51 16.19 -6.63 1.67
C TYR A 51 15.95 -8.10 1.30
N ARG A 52 16.73 -8.63 0.34
CA ARG A 52 16.64 -10.04 -0.05
C ARG A 52 17.05 -10.99 1.08
N TYR A 53 18.07 -10.64 1.84
CA TYR A 53 18.51 -11.44 2.98
C TYR A 53 17.39 -11.57 4.03
N ILE A 54 16.75 -10.46 4.37
CA ILE A 54 15.65 -10.46 5.34
C ILE A 54 14.45 -11.25 4.83
N LEU A 55 14.05 -11.07 3.56
CA LEU A 55 12.93 -11.82 2.96
C LEU A 55 13.12 -13.33 3.03
N ASN A 56 14.34 -13.83 2.84
CA ASN A 56 14.64 -15.28 2.88
C ASN A 56 14.72 -15.86 4.30
N ARG A 57 14.77 -15.01 5.32
CA ARG A 57 14.87 -15.42 6.73
C ARG A 57 13.51 -15.36 7.45
N GLU A 58 12.63 -14.49 7.02
CA GLU A 58 11.36 -14.23 7.68
C GLU A 58 10.28 -15.30 7.43
N ASN A 59 9.28 -15.30 8.31
CA ASN A 59 8.13 -16.20 8.19
C ASN A 59 7.13 -15.71 7.12
N THR A 60 6.15 -16.56 6.78
CA THR A 60 5.14 -16.25 5.76
C THR A 60 4.40 -14.94 6.03
N THR A 61 3.98 -14.67 7.26
CA THR A 61 3.24 -13.45 7.61
C THR A 61 4.06 -12.20 7.29
N ASN A 62 5.31 -12.16 7.73
CA ASN A 62 6.21 -11.04 7.50
C ASN A 62 6.63 -10.92 6.02
N SER A 63 6.85 -12.04 5.33
CA SER A 63 7.11 -12.04 3.89
C SER A 63 5.92 -11.51 3.08
N LEU A 64 4.68 -11.78 3.49
CA LEU A 64 3.49 -11.23 2.83
C LEU A 64 3.44 -9.71 2.96
N VAL A 65 3.70 -9.16 4.16
CA VAL A 65 3.78 -7.70 4.39
C VAL A 65 4.90 -7.07 3.57
N MET A 66 6.05 -7.75 3.44
CA MET A 66 7.16 -7.30 2.59
C MET A 66 6.78 -7.22 1.10
N ILE A 67 6.03 -8.22 0.60
CA ILE A 67 5.63 -8.29 -0.81
C ILE A 67 4.51 -7.31 -1.10
N GLN A 68 3.46 -7.33 -0.29
CA GLN A 68 2.30 -6.45 -0.37
C GLN A 68 2.13 -5.74 0.98
N PRO A 69 2.63 -4.51 1.10
CA PRO A 69 2.48 -3.70 2.29
C PRO A 69 1.02 -3.56 2.74
N THR A 70 0.81 -3.51 4.05
CA THR A 70 -0.52 -3.29 4.63
C THR A 70 -0.77 -1.80 4.82
N LEU A 71 -1.99 -1.37 4.57
CA LEU A 71 -2.42 0.02 4.75
C LEU A 71 -3.66 0.03 5.64
N LEU A 72 -3.61 0.74 6.76
CA LEU A 72 -4.76 1.01 7.62
C LEU A 72 -5.16 2.47 7.49
N SER A 73 -6.47 2.73 7.46
CA SER A 73 -7.04 4.07 7.44
C SER A 73 -7.76 4.38 8.75
N TYR A 74 -7.50 5.57 9.26
CA TYR A 74 -8.07 6.12 10.49
C TYR A 74 -8.85 7.37 10.09
N SER A 75 -10.12 7.42 10.46
CA SER A 75 -10.99 8.58 10.26
C SER A 75 -11.91 8.75 11.48
N PHE A 76 -12.72 9.81 11.49
CA PHE A 76 -13.75 10.00 12.51
C PHE A 76 -14.95 9.06 12.35
N ASP A 77 -15.07 8.37 11.22
CA ASP A 77 -16.26 7.60 10.86
C ASP A 77 -16.28 6.19 11.49
N GLY A 78 -15.25 5.82 12.24
CA GLY A 78 -15.21 4.53 12.91
C GLY A 78 -13.82 4.07 13.34
N PRO A 79 -13.70 2.80 13.76
CA PRO A 79 -12.42 2.20 14.13
C PRO A 79 -11.51 2.01 12.90
N PRO A 80 -10.19 1.82 13.09
CA PRO A 80 -9.25 1.66 12.00
C PRO A 80 -9.66 0.54 11.03
N GLN A 81 -9.65 0.82 9.73
CA GLN A 81 -10.07 -0.14 8.69
C GLN A 81 -8.93 -0.41 7.70
N PRO A 82 -8.80 -1.66 7.19
CA PRO A 82 -7.94 -1.96 6.06
C PRO A 82 -8.31 -1.12 4.84
N ALA A 83 -7.30 -0.46 4.25
CA ALA A 83 -7.42 0.31 3.03
C ALA A 83 -6.72 -0.40 1.87
N LEU A 84 -7.15 -0.11 0.64
CA LEU A 84 -6.48 -0.61 -0.55
C LEU A 84 -5.12 0.09 -0.67
N LEU A 85 -4.09 -0.66 -1.09
CA LEU A 85 -2.77 -0.08 -1.38
C LEU A 85 -2.80 0.65 -2.74
N ASP A 86 -3.61 1.70 -2.81
CA ASP A 86 -3.97 2.41 -4.03
C ASP A 86 -4.06 3.93 -3.78
N SER A 87 -3.76 4.70 -4.81
CA SER A 87 -3.97 6.14 -4.90
C SER A 87 -5.33 6.65 -4.38
N VAL A 88 -6.40 5.87 -4.57
CA VAL A 88 -7.75 6.25 -4.15
C VAL A 88 -7.94 6.26 -2.64
N SER A 89 -7.08 5.56 -1.89
CA SER A 89 -7.14 5.52 -0.43
C SER A 89 -6.50 6.75 0.23
N VAL A 90 -5.79 7.57 -0.54
CA VAL A 90 -5.22 8.84 -0.04
C VAL A 90 -6.31 9.91 -0.02
N GLN A 91 -6.89 10.14 1.16
CA GLN A 91 -7.94 11.12 1.39
C GLN A 91 -7.49 12.22 2.35
N PRO A 92 -7.91 13.48 2.15
CA PRO A 92 -7.42 14.63 2.93
C PRO A 92 -7.86 14.59 4.40
N ASN A 93 -8.98 13.92 4.71
CA ASN A 93 -9.58 13.83 6.03
C ASN A 93 -9.25 12.52 6.78
N THR A 94 -8.24 11.78 6.34
CA THR A 94 -7.85 10.50 6.94
C THR A 94 -6.36 10.47 7.32
N ILE A 95 -6.01 9.60 8.26
CA ILE A 95 -4.62 9.23 8.54
C ILE A 95 -4.41 7.81 8.04
N LEU A 96 -3.28 7.56 7.39
CA LEU A 96 -2.92 6.24 6.90
C LEU A 96 -1.70 5.71 7.66
N LEU A 97 -1.77 4.46 8.11
CA LEU A 97 -0.62 3.71 8.63
C LEU A 97 -0.20 2.68 7.59
N LEU A 98 0.94 2.91 6.94
CA LEU A 98 1.55 1.98 6.01
C LEU A 98 2.63 1.17 6.72
N ASP A 99 2.54 -0.14 6.61
CA ASP A 99 3.57 -1.07 7.05
C ASP A 99 4.14 -1.84 5.85
N THR A 100 5.43 -1.62 5.56
CA THR A 100 6.17 -2.27 4.47
C THR A 100 7.15 -3.34 4.97
N PHE A 101 7.02 -3.77 6.22
CA PHE A 101 8.02 -4.48 6.99
C PHE A 101 9.23 -3.60 7.37
N PHE A 102 9.90 -2.99 6.39
CA PHE A 102 11.13 -2.21 6.59
C PHE A 102 10.89 -0.77 7.05
N HIS A 103 9.72 -0.21 6.70
CA HIS A 103 9.29 1.13 7.07
C HIS A 103 7.88 1.06 7.64
N VAL A 104 7.65 1.82 8.70
CA VAL A 104 6.33 2.12 9.26
C VAL A 104 6.09 3.61 9.05
N VAL A 105 5.08 3.94 8.25
CA VAL A 105 4.81 5.32 7.82
C VAL A 105 3.43 5.75 8.31
N VAL A 106 3.39 6.80 9.12
CA VAL A 106 2.15 7.49 9.48
C VAL A 106 2.00 8.71 8.57
N PHE A 107 0.98 8.66 7.72
CA PHE A 107 0.70 9.69 6.72
C PHE A 107 -0.57 10.44 7.08
N HIS A 108 -0.49 11.78 7.16
CA HIS A 108 -1.64 12.63 7.44
C HIS A 108 -2.16 13.26 6.14
N GLY A 109 -3.46 13.11 5.88
CA GLY A 109 -4.14 13.84 4.82
C GLY A 109 -4.09 15.36 5.05
N GLU A 110 -4.27 16.13 3.97
CA GLU A 110 -4.17 17.59 3.98
C GLU A 110 -4.99 18.27 5.10
N THR A 111 -6.27 17.90 5.25
CA THR A 111 -7.15 18.48 6.27
C THR A 111 -6.70 18.11 7.67
N ILE A 112 -6.30 16.86 7.89
CA ILE A 112 -5.77 16.41 9.18
C ILE A 112 -4.49 17.17 9.53
N ALA A 113 -3.57 17.32 8.59
CA ALA A 113 -2.33 18.05 8.78
C ALA A 113 -2.60 19.53 9.13
N ALA A 114 -3.53 20.18 8.44
CA ALA A 114 -3.95 21.55 8.72
C ALA A 114 -4.54 21.71 10.13
N TRP A 115 -5.40 20.79 10.57
CA TRP A 115 -5.95 20.80 11.93
C TRP A 115 -4.90 20.54 13.01
N ARG A 116 -3.91 19.69 12.71
CA ARG A 116 -2.77 19.45 13.60
C ARG A 116 -1.92 20.71 13.74
N GLU A 117 -1.62 21.40 12.65
CA GLU A 117 -0.86 22.65 12.63
C GLU A 117 -1.60 23.80 13.34
N ALA A 118 -2.94 23.86 13.20
CA ALA A 118 -3.80 24.77 13.95
C ALA A 118 -3.93 24.43 15.44
N LYS A 119 -3.27 23.36 15.92
CA LYS A 119 -3.25 22.92 17.33
C LYS A 119 -4.64 22.59 17.90
N TYR A 120 -5.58 22.15 17.07
CA TYR A 120 -6.91 21.76 17.56
C TYR A 120 -6.84 20.63 18.59
N HIS A 121 -5.94 19.67 18.41
CA HIS A 121 -5.74 18.57 19.35
C HIS A 121 -5.27 19.01 20.75
N GLU A 122 -4.77 20.24 20.93
CA GLU A 122 -4.37 20.78 22.24
C GLU A 122 -5.59 21.37 23.00
N GLN A 123 -6.71 21.60 22.31
CA GLN A 123 -7.94 22.14 22.90
C GLN A 123 -8.77 21.02 23.51
N ASP A 124 -9.29 21.23 24.73
CA ASP A 124 -10.08 20.23 25.46
C ASP A 124 -11.37 19.85 24.71
N GLU A 125 -11.91 20.77 23.91
CA GLU A 125 -13.10 20.57 23.07
C GLU A 125 -12.88 19.58 21.90
N HIS A 126 -11.63 19.25 21.60
CA HIS A 126 -11.22 18.43 20.45
C HIS A 126 -10.47 17.16 20.88
N GLU A 127 -10.86 16.58 22.01
CA GLU A 127 -10.33 15.30 22.50
C GLU A 127 -10.40 14.19 21.44
N ALA A 128 -11.48 14.11 20.67
CA ALA A 128 -11.62 13.12 19.60
C ALA A 128 -10.52 13.23 18.54
N PHE A 129 -10.08 14.45 18.21
CA PHE A 129 -9.00 14.65 17.25
C PHE A 129 -7.64 14.28 17.83
N ARG A 130 -7.41 14.54 19.13
CA ARG A 130 -6.22 14.07 19.85
C ARG A 130 -6.12 12.54 19.81
N ASN A 131 -7.21 11.86 20.11
CA ASN A 131 -7.28 10.40 20.08
C ASN A 131 -7.05 9.85 18.66
N LEU A 132 -7.59 10.52 17.63
CA LEU A 132 -7.35 10.15 16.22
C LEU A 132 -5.88 10.24 15.83
N LEU A 133 -5.14 11.26 16.30
CA LEU A 133 -3.71 11.40 16.04
C LEU A 133 -2.85 10.39 16.79
N GLU A 134 -3.27 9.95 17.98
CA GLU A 134 -2.53 9.02 18.83
C GLU A 134 -2.67 7.56 18.36
N ALA A 135 -3.88 7.15 17.96
CA ALA A 135 -4.18 5.77 17.56
C ALA A 135 -3.17 5.15 16.56
N PRO A 136 -2.84 5.78 15.41
CA PRO A 136 -1.87 5.21 14.48
C PRO A 136 -0.44 5.18 15.03
N GLN A 137 -0.09 6.03 16.00
CA GLN A 137 1.22 6.03 16.65
C GLN A 137 1.35 4.84 17.60
N THR A 138 0.29 4.54 18.36
CA THR A 138 0.25 3.38 19.24
C THR A 138 0.40 2.09 18.42
N ASP A 139 -0.35 1.96 17.32
CA ASP A 139 -0.27 0.79 16.44
C ASP A 139 1.12 0.69 15.77
N ALA A 140 1.69 1.81 15.32
CA ALA A 140 3.04 1.85 14.78
C ALA A 140 4.08 1.36 15.80
N GLN A 141 3.96 1.77 17.07
CA GLN A 141 4.87 1.33 18.13
C GLN A 141 4.78 -0.18 18.37
N MET A 142 3.57 -0.74 18.39
CA MET A 142 3.38 -2.19 18.52
C MET A 142 4.03 -2.97 17.37
N ILE A 143 3.93 -2.45 16.14
CA ILE A 143 4.60 -3.04 14.96
C ILE A 143 6.12 -2.99 15.13
N MET A 144 6.66 -1.87 15.59
CA MET A 144 8.12 -1.72 15.77
C MET A 144 8.67 -2.60 16.88
N ASP A 145 7.97 -2.70 18.01
CA ASP A 145 8.39 -3.49 19.17
C ASP A 145 8.39 -5.00 18.90
N SER A 146 7.51 -5.45 18.00
CA SER A 146 7.35 -6.86 17.64
C SER A 146 8.28 -7.32 16.50
N ARG A 147 9.05 -6.41 15.89
CA ARG A 147 9.79 -6.71 14.65
C ARG A 147 11.30 -6.58 14.79
N PHE A 148 12.00 -7.51 14.16
CA PHE A 148 13.44 -7.46 13.98
C PHE A 148 13.81 -7.67 12.51
N PRO A 149 14.68 -6.84 11.91
CA PRO A 149 15.22 -5.59 12.46
C PRO A 149 14.13 -4.54 12.66
N VAL A 150 14.38 -3.59 13.58
CA VAL A 150 13.41 -2.52 13.88
C VAL A 150 13.19 -1.69 12.61
N PRO A 151 11.92 -1.49 12.18
CA PRO A 151 11.61 -0.69 11.01
C PRO A 151 12.01 0.78 11.18
N ARG A 152 12.26 1.45 10.06
CA ARG A 152 12.38 2.91 10.09
C ARG A 152 10.99 3.54 10.24
N TYR A 153 10.80 4.31 11.30
CA TYR A 153 9.59 5.11 11.52
C TYR A 153 9.64 6.42 10.73
N ILE A 154 8.54 6.76 10.07
CA ILE A 154 8.38 7.98 9.27
C ILE A 154 7.02 8.57 9.57
N VAL A 155 6.99 9.88 9.84
CA VAL A 155 5.75 10.65 9.95
C VAL A 155 5.77 11.71 8.87
N CYS A 156 4.74 11.76 8.04
CA CYS A 156 4.68 12.73 6.96
C CYS A 156 3.25 13.22 6.71
N ASP A 157 3.17 14.34 6.00
CA ASP A 157 1.92 14.96 5.61
C ASP A 157 1.80 14.98 4.09
N GLN A 158 0.56 15.03 3.60
CA GLN A 158 0.26 15.18 2.19
C GLN A 158 0.99 16.40 1.59
N HIS A 159 1.49 16.24 0.37
CA HIS A 159 2.29 17.25 -0.36
C HIS A 159 3.67 17.59 0.22
N LYS A 160 4.16 16.87 1.24
CA LYS A 160 5.55 17.00 1.74
C LYS A 160 6.47 15.95 1.11
N SER A 161 7.78 16.19 1.17
CA SER A 161 8.79 15.33 0.51
C SER A 161 8.78 13.88 0.98
N GLU A 162 8.53 13.65 2.28
CA GLU A 162 8.51 12.31 2.87
C GLU A 162 7.24 11.51 2.52
N ALA A 163 6.19 12.15 1.98
CA ALA A 163 5.01 11.46 1.47
C ALA A 163 5.35 10.45 0.35
N ARG A 164 6.49 10.63 -0.32
CA ARG A 164 6.99 9.72 -1.36
C ARG A 164 7.16 8.28 -0.88
N PHE A 165 7.43 8.06 0.40
CA PHE A 165 7.55 6.70 0.97
C PHE A 165 6.23 5.94 0.90
N LEU A 166 5.10 6.63 1.04
CA LEU A 166 3.78 6.08 0.79
C LEU A 166 3.52 5.98 -0.72
N MET A 167 3.65 7.09 -1.45
CA MET A 167 3.23 7.17 -2.86
C MET A 167 3.94 6.16 -3.76
N ALA A 168 5.23 5.88 -3.51
CA ALA A 168 6.00 4.90 -4.28
C ALA A 168 5.51 3.45 -4.11
N LYS A 169 4.69 3.15 -3.09
CA LYS A 169 4.15 1.81 -2.83
C LYS A 169 2.70 1.65 -3.32
N LEU A 170 2.03 2.75 -3.66
CA LEU A 170 0.63 2.72 -4.09
C LEU A 170 0.48 2.21 -5.53
N ASN A 171 -0.63 1.52 -5.78
CA ASN A 171 -1.08 1.22 -7.13
C ASN A 171 -1.57 2.52 -7.82
N PRO A 172 -1.04 2.87 -9.01
CA PRO A 172 -1.42 4.09 -9.73
C PRO A 172 -2.73 3.88 -10.51
N SER A 173 -3.84 3.68 -9.81
CA SER A 173 -5.16 3.58 -10.47
C SER A 173 -5.63 4.92 -11.03
N VAL A 174 -5.20 6.02 -10.40
CA VAL A 174 -5.30 7.38 -10.94
C VAL A 174 -3.90 7.84 -11.35
N SER A 175 -3.66 7.87 -12.66
CA SER A 175 -2.42 8.39 -13.26
C SER A 175 -2.68 9.78 -13.85
N HIS A 176 -1.63 10.56 -14.08
CA HIS A 176 -1.73 11.86 -14.76
C HIS A 176 -2.35 11.78 -16.18
N ASN A 177 -2.33 10.59 -16.79
CA ASN A 177 -2.97 10.33 -18.09
C ASN A 177 -4.45 9.88 -18.00
N SER A 178 -4.97 9.59 -16.80
CA SER A 178 -6.40 9.26 -16.63
C SER A 178 -7.17 10.53 -16.28
N GLU A 179 -7.94 11.06 -17.24
CA GLU A 179 -8.87 12.16 -16.97
C GLU A 179 -9.96 11.71 -15.98
N GLY A 180 -10.05 12.36 -14.81
CA GLY A 180 -11.22 12.27 -13.93
C GLY A 180 -11.23 11.20 -12.82
N GLY A 181 -10.09 10.66 -12.41
CA GLY A 181 -10.04 9.73 -11.27
C GLY A 181 -10.15 10.42 -9.90
N ALA A 182 -11.00 9.91 -9.02
CA ALA A 182 -11.07 10.34 -7.61
C ALA A 182 -9.88 9.75 -6.83
N GLY A 183 -8.91 10.57 -6.43
CA GLY A 183 -7.73 10.15 -5.66
C GLY A 183 -6.49 10.99 -5.94
N THR A 184 -5.41 10.75 -5.19
CA THR A 184 -4.14 11.45 -5.42
C THR A 184 -3.43 10.84 -6.62
N ALA A 185 -3.21 11.63 -7.68
CA ALA A 185 -2.52 11.16 -8.87
C ALA A 185 -1.08 10.71 -8.55
N VAL A 186 -0.75 9.46 -8.90
CA VAL A 186 0.61 8.94 -8.79
C VAL A 186 1.32 9.15 -10.13
N PHE A 187 2.37 9.96 -10.13
CA PHE A 187 3.15 10.28 -11.33
C PHE A 187 4.12 9.14 -11.64
N THR A 188 3.63 8.14 -12.38
CA THR A 188 4.41 6.99 -12.82
C THR A 188 3.87 6.43 -14.14
N ASP A 189 4.76 5.84 -14.93
CA ASP A 189 4.43 5.04 -16.12
C ASP A 189 4.18 3.56 -15.78
N ASP A 190 4.22 3.20 -14.49
CA ASP A 190 3.93 1.85 -14.03
C ASP A 190 2.49 1.43 -14.35
N VAL A 191 2.36 0.16 -14.74
CA VAL A 191 1.07 -0.48 -15.01
C VAL A 191 0.27 -0.65 -13.73
N SER A 192 -1.01 -0.27 -13.75
CA SER A 192 -1.94 -0.48 -12.63
C SER A 192 -2.34 -1.94 -12.49
N LEU A 193 -2.79 -2.35 -11.30
CA LEU A 193 -3.26 -3.71 -11.03
C LEU A 193 -4.38 -4.13 -11.99
N ARG A 194 -5.28 -3.20 -12.34
CA ARG A 194 -6.37 -3.44 -13.29
C ARG A 194 -5.83 -3.84 -14.67
N VAL A 195 -4.93 -3.05 -15.23
CA VAL A 195 -4.35 -3.31 -16.55
C VAL A 195 -3.52 -4.60 -16.53
N PHE A 196 -2.79 -4.86 -15.44
CA PHE A 196 -2.08 -6.13 -15.23
C PHE A 196 -3.05 -7.32 -15.28
N MET A 197 -4.18 -7.25 -14.59
CA MET A 197 -5.20 -8.30 -14.58
C MET A 197 -5.85 -8.46 -15.96
N GLU A 198 -6.18 -7.38 -16.66
CA GLU A 198 -6.73 -7.44 -18.02
C GLU A 198 -5.79 -8.16 -18.99
N HIS A 199 -4.48 -7.89 -18.91
CA HIS A 199 -3.48 -8.58 -19.73
C HIS A 199 -3.32 -10.04 -19.32
N LEU A 200 -3.28 -10.33 -18.02
CA LEU A 200 -3.21 -11.70 -17.51
C LEU A 200 -4.40 -12.53 -17.99
N MET A 201 -5.62 -12.00 -17.91
CA MET A 201 -6.83 -12.69 -18.36
C MET A 201 -6.79 -12.96 -19.86
N LYS A 202 -6.42 -11.96 -20.68
CA LYS A 202 -6.29 -12.13 -22.13
C LYS A 202 -5.30 -13.24 -22.50
N LEU A 203 -4.13 -13.26 -21.88
CA LEU A 203 -3.12 -14.29 -22.17
C LEU A 203 -3.50 -15.66 -21.61
N ALA A 204 -4.30 -15.70 -20.53
CA ALA A 204 -4.67 -16.95 -19.91
C ALA A 204 -5.73 -17.72 -20.71
N VAL A 205 -6.60 -17.01 -21.42
CA VAL A 205 -7.68 -17.61 -22.23
C VAL A 205 -7.31 -17.85 -23.69
N GLN A 206 -6.15 -17.35 -24.13
CA GLN A 206 -5.62 -17.57 -25.49
C GLN A 206 -5.12 -19.02 -25.60
N GLU A 207 -5.80 -19.82 -26.41
CA GLU A 207 -5.40 -21.17 -26.84
C GLU A 207 -5.36 -21.28 -28.37
#